data_AF-A0A285T3Z4-F1
#
_entry.id   AF-A0A285T3Z4-F1
#
_cell.length_a   1.000
_cell.length_b   1.000
_cell.length_c   1.000
_cell.angle_alpha   90.00
_cell.angle_beta   90.00
_cell.angle_gamma   90.00
#
_symmetry.space_group_name_H-M   'P 1'
#
loop_
_entity.id
_entity.type
_entity.pdbx_description
1 polymer ?
#
loop_
_entity_poly.entity_id
_entity_poly.type
_entity_poly.pdbx_seq_one_letter_code
_entity_poly.pdbx_strand_id
1 'polypeptide(L)'
;MENEKGSKLQIQHYVNHQTKEMNNAIIMSSPSLLTFLDKELQITWYSPLEENNHKEYRNEFLTLFEDWKDKRSILETFWTRQGPQWDGFAVVQGKNNQKGLLLVEAKAHVNEMKSKSKAVDGKSKMLIESTLEEVKQIFNSHASLDIWLNQYYQLANRLAYLYILNEKLGIPTWLILCNFVEDRSYKPTTLDEWLKHYQEVYSKMDIHRNTSLFNQIITIYPKGAAK
;
A
#
# COMPACT_ATOMS: atom_id res chain seq x y z
N MET A 1 23.26 1.62 -14.71
CA MET A 1 22.09 2.36 -14.22
C MET A 1 21.10 2.45 -15.36
N GLU A 2 20.10 1.58 -15.37
CA GLU A 2 18.95 1.77 -16.26
C GLU A 2 18.28 3.10 -15.89
N ASN A 3 17.80 3.84 -16.89
CA ASN A 3 17.14 5.13 -16.69
C ASN A 3 15.79 4.93 -16.00
N GLU A 4 15.79 4.67 -14.69
CA GLU A 4 14.57 4.60 -13.90
C GLU A 4 13.74 5.88 -14.08
N LYS A 5 12.42 5.74 -14.12
CA LYS A 5 11.46 6.81 -14.36
C LYS A 5 10.12 6.46 -13.71
N GLY A 6 9.25 7.46 -13.54
CA GLY A 6 7.94 7.25 -12.93
C GLY A 6 8.05 6.97 -11.44
N SER A 7 7.03 6.32 -10.88
CA SER A 7 6.90 6.12 -9.44
C SER A 7 8.08 5.40 -8.81
N LYS A 8 8.72 4.46 -9.53
CA LYS A 8 9.89 3.72 -9.04
C LYS A 8 11.07 4.65 -8.73
N LEU A 9 11.44 5.53 -9.67
CA LEU A 9 12.48 6.53 -9.45
C LEU A 9 12.13 7.43 -8.26
N GLN A 10 10.88 7.90 -8.24
CA GLN A 10 10.42 8.87 -7.26
C GLN A 10 10.40 8.27 -5.85
N ILE A 11 9.90 7.05 -5.65
CA ILE A 11 9.85 6.43 -4.32
C ILE A 11 11.24 6.14 -3.77
N GLN A 12 12.18 5.72 -4.63
CA GLN A 12 13.58 5.55 -4.24
C GLN A 12 14.20 6.87 -3.79
N HIS A 13 14.00 7.94 -4.57
CA HIS A 13 14.49 9.27 -4.21
C HIS A 13 13.89 9.78 -2.89
N TYR A 14 12.58 9.62 -2.70
CA TYR A 14 11.92 10.08 -1.48
C TYR A 14 12.35 9.30 -0.25
N VAL A 15 12.51 7.98 -0.35
CA VAL A 15 12.93 7.14 0.78
C VAL A 15 14.38 7.40 1.18
N ASN A 16 15.28 7.64 0.22
CA ASN A 16 16.73 7.77 0.51
C ASN A 16 17.22 9.22 0.63
N HIS A 17 16.58 10.19 -0.02
CA HIS A 17 17.09 11.56 -0.11
C HIS A 17 16.10 12.63 0.33
N GLN A 18 14.80 12.31 0.42
CA GLN A 18 13.76 13.21 0.95
C GLN A 18 12.97 12.56 2.09
N THR A 19 13.63 11.71 2.89
CA THR A 19 12.99 10.87 3.92
C THR A 19 12.18 11.70 4.91
N LYS A 20 12.68 12.87 5.32
CA LYS A 20 11.97 13.78 6.23
C LYS A 20 10.67 14.30 5.63
N GLU A 21 10.68 14.66 4.34
CA GLU A 21 9.49 15.11 3.63
C GLU A 21 8.47 13.98 3.48
N MET A 22 8.93 12.78 3.10
CA MET A 22 8.10 11.57 3.00
C MET A 22 7.43 11.24 4.34
N ASN A 23 8.22 11.20 5.42
CA ASN A 23 7.72 10.87 6.75
C ASN A 23 6.69 11.88 7.23
N ASN A 24 6.96 13.18 7.05
CA ASN A 24 6.02 14.24 7.42
C ASN A 24 4.70 14.11 6.65
N ALA A 25 4.76 13.86 5.33
CA ALA A 25 3.57 13.69 4.52
C ALA A 25 2.72 12.49 4.98
N ILE A 26 3.35 11.35 5.31
CA ILE A 26 2.66 10.16 5.83
C ILE A 26 2.00 10.46 7.18
N ILE A 27 2.76 10.99 8.15
CA ILE A 27 2.29 11.21 9.52
C ILE A 27 1.16 12.24 9.56
N MET A 28 1.31 13.36 8.85
CA MET A 28 0.31 14.43 8.83
C MET A 28 -1.00 14.02 8.14
N SER A 29 -0.95 13.00 7.27
CA SER A 29 -2.11 12.52 6.52
C SER A 29 -2.90 11.42 7.25
N SER A 30 -2.50 11.02 8.47
CA SER A 30 -3.13 9.90 9.16
C SER A 30 -3.29 10.12 10.67
N PRO A 31 -4.50 10.50 11.13
CA PRO A 31 -4.80 10.56 12.56
C PRO A 31 -4.65 9.21 13.28
N SER A 32 -4.95 8.10 12.59
CA SER A 32 -4.82 6.75 13.17
C SER A 32 -3.36 6.37 13.41
N LEU A 33 -2.47 6.67 12.46
CA LEU A 33 -1.04 6.47 12.62
C LEU A 33 -0.50 7.39 13.72
N LEU A 34 -0.87 8.66 13.73
CA LEU A 34 -0.44 9.61 14.76
C LEU A 34 -0.85 9.16 16.17
N THR A 35 -2.03 8.54 16.31
CA THR A 35 -2.51 7.98 17.59
C THR A 35 -1.72 6.74 18.01
N PHE A 36 -1.28 5.94 17.04
CA PHE A 36 -0.50 4.74 17.26
C PHE A 36 0.93 5.05 17.71
N LEU A 37 1.58 6.02 17.04
CA LEU A 37 2.99 6.36 17.23
C LEU A 37 3.32 6.72 18.68
N ASP A 38 4.55 6.41 19.07
CA ASP A 38 5.14 6.92 20.31
C ASP A 38 5.58 8.39 20.19
N LYS A 39 6.27 8.91 21.21
CA LYS A 39 6.67 10.34 21.27
C LYS A 39 7.74 10.72 20.25
N GLU A 40 8.50 9.78 19.71
CA GLU A 40 9.64 10.06 18.84
C GLU A 40 9.23 10.19 17.37
N LEU A 41 8.00 9.80 17.01
CA LEU A 41 7.42 9.90 15.66
C LEU A 41 8.36 9.35 14.56
N GLN A 42 9.05 8.25 14.84
CA GLN A 42 10.05 7.68 13.93
C GLN A 42 9.43 6.65 12.97
N ILE A 43 9.78 6.79 11.69
CA ILE A 43 9.53 5.81 10.64
C ILE A 43 10.88 5.25 10.19
N THR A 44 11.07 3.95 10.38
CA THR A 44 12.28 3.23 9.97
C THR A 44 12.03 2.52 8.64
N TRP A 45 12.62 3.03 7.56
CA TRP A 45 12.52 2.44 6.23
C TRP A 45 13.39 1.20 6.08
N TYR A 46 12.86 0.19 5.39
CA TYR A 46 13.58 -1.04 5.04
C TYR A 46 13.64 -1.26 3.52
N SER A 47 12.75 -0.62 2.76
CA SER A 47 12.71 -0.68 1.30
C SER A 47 12.02 0.56 0.71
N PRO A 48 12.48 1.08 -0.44
CA PRO A 48 13.64 0.63 -1.21
C PRO A 48 14.90 1.41 -0.80
N LEU A 49 15.81 0.78 -0.05
CA LEU A 49 17.06 1.43 0.39
C LEU A 49 18.17 1.29 -0.66
N GLU A 50 18.94 2.36 -0.90
CA GLU A 50 20.07 2.38 -1.84
C GLU A 50 21.12 1.31 -1.51
N GLU A 51 21.49 1.18 -0.24
CA GLU A 51 22.45 0.18 0.25
C GLU A 51 22.04 -1.27 -0.06
N ASN A 52 20.74 -1.50 -0.25
CA ASN A 52 20.16 -2.79 -0.58
C ASN A 52 19.74 -2.87 -2.05
N ASN A 53 20.35 -2.07 -2.91
CA ASN A 53 20.06 -1.99 -4.35
C ASN A 53 18.56 -1.78 -4.65
N HIS A 54 17.87 -1.00 -3.82
CA HIS A 54 16.44 -0.71 -3.96
C HIS A 54 15.56 -1.96 -4.01
N LYS A 55 15.94 -3.01 -3.28
CA LYS A 55 15.18 -4.27 -3.24
C LYS A 55 13.74 -4.03 -2.83
N GLU A 56 12.82 -4.47 -3.67
CA GLU A 56 11.38 -4.54 -3.39
C GLU A 56 11.03 -5.91 -2.77
N TYR A 57 9.98 -5.92 -1.95
CA TYR A 57 9.62 -7.09 -1.15
C TYR A 57 8.19 -7.54 -1.44
N ARG A 58 7.95 -8.84 -1.35
CA ARG A 58 6.62 -9.47 -1.25
C ARG A 58 6.43 -9.96 0.18
N ASN A 59 5.85 -11.14 0.38
CA ASN A 59 5.56 -11.70 1.71
C ASN A 59 6.81 -11.94 2.58
N GLU A 60 8.00 -12.02 1.97
CA GLU A 60 9.27 -12.17 2.68
C GLU A 60 9.68 -10.96 3.54
N PHE A 61 8.96 -9.82 3.51
CA PHE A 61 9.19 -8.77 4.51
C PHE A 61 8.87 -9.27 5.94
N LEU A 62 7.92 -10.20 6.10
CA LEU A 62 7.53 -10.74 7.41
C LEU A 62 8.66 -11.52 8.08
N THR A 63 9.57 -12.11 7.28
CA THR A 63 10.68 -12.91 7.81
C THR A 63 11.84 -12.07 8.32
N LEU A 64 11.79 -10.74 8.17
CA LEU A 64 12.81 -9.83 8.68
C LEU A 64 12.65 -9.53 10.18
N PHE A 65 11.51 -9.89 10.76
CA PHE A 65 11.18 -9.59 12.15
C PHE A 65 10.82 -10.86 12.90
N GLU A 66 11.51 -11.11 14.02
CA GLU A 66 11.35 -12.32 14.82
C GLU A 66 9.89 -12.54 15.25
N ASP A 67 9.19 -11.48 15.65
CA ASP A 67 7.79 -11.53 16.10
C ASP A 67 6.78 -11.84 14.98
N TRP A 68 7.19 -11.71 13.71
CA TRP A 68 6.31 -11.86 12.54
C TRP A 68 6.69 -13.03 11.63
N LYS A 69 7.85 -13.67 11.82
CA LYS A 69 8.34 -14.71 10.91
C LYS A 69 7.35 -15.86 10.70
N ASP A 70 6.66 -16.27 11.77
CA ASP A 70 5.68 -17.36 11.74
C ASP A 70 4.33 -16.94 11.15
N LYS A 71 4.10 -15.64 10.96
CA LYS A 71 2.87 -15.09 10.37
C LYS A 71 2.83 -15.26 8.86
N ARG A 72 3.98 -15.49 8.20
CA ARG A 72 4.05 -15.68 6.75
C ARG A 72 3.24 -16.90 6.29
N SER A 73 3.42 -18.05 6.94
CA SER A 73 2.69 -19.26 6.56
C SER A 73 1.18 -19.09 6.76
N ILE A 74 0.77 -18.37 7.79
CA ILE A 74 -0.63 -18.03 8.05
C ILE A 74 -1.16 -17.05 7.00
N LEU A 75 -0.39 -16.04 6.60
CA LEU A 75 -0.78 -15.13 5.51
C LEU A 75 -1.05 -15.90 4.22
N GLU A 76 -0.20 -16.89 3.91
CA GLU A 76 -0.30 -17.74 2.72
C GLU A 76 -1.52 -18.70 2.77
N THR A 77 -2.23 -18.81 3.90
CA THR A 77 -3.56 -19.49 3.94
C THR A 77 -4.70 -18.57 3.55
N PHE A 78 -4.54 -17.25 3.68
CA PHE A 78 -5.56 -16.26 3.30
C PHE A 78 -5.33 -15.68 1.90
N TRP A 79 -4.10 -15.68 1.41
CA TRP A 79 -3.79 -15.15 0.08
C TRP A 79 -2.77 -16.00 -0.67
N THR A 80 -2.77 -15.83 -2.00
CA THR A 80 -1.81 -16.51 -2.87
C THR A 80 -0.36 -16.24 -2.46
N ARG A 81 0.46 -17.30 -2.52
CA ARG A 81 1.86 -17.31 -2.04
C ARG A 81 2.74 -16.19 -2.59
N GLN A 82 2.51 -15.76 -3.83
CA GLN A 82 3.33 -14.72 -4.46
C GLN A 82 3.03 -13.32 -3.90
N GLY A 83 1.82 -13.07 -3.42
CA GLY A 83 1.40 -11.75 -2.92
C GLY A 83 1.61 -10.57 -3.89
N PRO A 84 1.33 -9.35 -3.44
CA PRO A 84 1.81 -8.13 -4.05
C PRO A 84 3.31 -7.98 -3.86
N GLN A 85 3.92 -7.28 -4.81
CA GLN A 85 5.24 -6.67 -4.65
C GLN A 85 5.03 -5.23 -4.19
N TRP A 86 5.67 -4.85 -3.10
CA TRP A 86 5.55 -3.53 -2.49
C TRP A 86 6.66 -2.61 -3.01
N ASP A 87 6.30 -1.40 -3.40
CA ASP A 87 7.26 -0.38 -3.87
C ASP A 87 8.13 0.15 -2.72
N GLY A 88 7.70 -0.08 -1.48
CA GLY A 88 8.45 0.18 -0.28
C GLY A 88 7.72 -0.32 0.96
N PHE A 89 8.47 -0.43 2.06
CA PHE A 89 7.88 -0.63 3.38
C PHE A 89 8.76 -0.08 4.49
N ALA A 90 8.13 0.23 5.61
CA ALA A 90 8.76 0.75 6.80
C ALA A 90 8.11 0.18 8.06
N VAL A 91 8.79 0.33 9.20
CA VAL A 91 8.25 -0.01 10.52
C VAL A 91 8.23 1.24 11.39
N VAL A 92 7.18 1.33 12.20
CA VAL A 92 6.99 2.37 13.20
C VAL A 92 6.88 1.75 14.58
N GLN A 93 7.25 2.51 15.61
CA GLN A 93 7.05 2.14 17.01
C GLN A 93 5.84 2.86 17.58
N GLY A 94 4.95 2.10 18.18
CA GLY A 94 3.82 2.59 18.95
C GLY A 94 4.08 2.49 20.44
N LYS A 95 3.08 2.90 21.23
CA LYS A 95 3.13 2.79 22.69
C LYS A 95 3.41 1.35 23.13
N ASN A 96 4.10 1.18 24.26
CA ASN A 96 4.48 -0.12 24.82
C ASN A 96 5.34 -0.98 23.86
N ASN A 97 6.16 -0.36 23.00
CA ASN A 97 7.02 -1.03 22.03
C ASN A 97 6.25 -1.89 21.00
N GLN A 98 5.00 -1.56 20.73
CA GLN A 98 4.24 -2.25 19.69
C GLN A 98 4.76 -1.84 18.31
N LYS A 99 5.10 -2.82 17.46
CA LYS A 99 5.52 -2.56 16.08
C LYS A 99 4.30 -2.35 15.18
N GLY A 100 4.36 -1.32 14.35
CA GLY A 100 3.42 -1.09 13.25
C GLY A 100 4.13 -1.17 11.90
N LEU A 101 3.42 -1.64 10.88
CA LEU A 101 3.93 -1.83 9.52
C LEU A 101 3.35 -0.77 8.60
N LEU A 102 4.19 -0.17 7.76
CA LEU A 102 3.78 0.72 6.68
C LEU A 102 4.09 0.06 5.35
N LEU A 103 3.09 -0.15 4.50
CA LEU A 103 3.23 -0.75 3.17
C LEU A 103 2.92 0.27 2.08
N VAL A 104 3.78 0.38 1.07
CA VAL A 104 3.66 1.42 0.04
C VAL A 104 3.26 0.84 -1.33
N GLU A 105 2.27 1.48 -1.95
CA GLU A 105 1.98 1.41 -3.38
C GLU A 105 2.22 2.80 -3.99
N ALA A 106 3.14 2.90 -4.94
CA ALA A 106 3.57 4.14 -5.56
C ALA A 106 3.13 4.22 -7.02
N LYS A 107 2.50 5.33 -7.41
CA LYS A 107 2.07 5.59 -8.80
C LYS A 107 2.44 7.01 -9.23
N ALA A 108 2.72 7.18 -10.52
CA ALA A 108 3.05 8.49 -11.11
C ALA A 108 1.96 8.99 -12.07
N HIS A 109 1.02 8.12 -12.45
CA HIS A 109 -0.09 8.50 -13.31
C HIS A 109 -1.37 7.68 -13.04
N VAL A 110 -2.54 8.34 -13.15
CA VAL A 110 -3.86 7.73 -12.86
C VAL A 110 -4.18 6.47 -13.69
N ASN A 111 -3.70 6.40 -14.93
CA ASN A 111 -3.91 5.22 -15.80
C ASN A 111 -3.32 3.93 -15.22
N GLU A 112 -2.35 4.02 -14.31
CA GLU A 112 -1.74 2.86 -13.65
C GLU A 112 -2.69 2.19 -12.63
N MET A 113 -3.81 2.83 -12.28
CA MET A 113 -4.81 2.25 -11.37
C MET A 113 -5.65 1.14 -12.01
N LYS A 114 -5.82 1.18 -13.34
CA LYS A 114 -6.62 0.18 -14.06
C LYS A 114 -5.84 -1.13 -14.17
N SER A 115 -6.35 -2.16 -13.53
CA SER A 115 -5.67 -3.45 -13.43
C SER A 115 -6.65 -4.60 -13.26
N LYS A 116 -6.28 -5.77 -13.79
CA LYS A 116 -7.07 -7.00 -13.70
C LYS A 116 -6.27 -8.13 -13.08
N SER A 117 -6.97 -9.05 -12.41
CA SER A 117 -6.37 -10.29 -11.93
C SER A 117 -5.82 -11.10 -13.10
N LYS A 118 -4.62 -11.63 -12.90
CA LYS A 118 -3.95 -12.53 -13.85
C LYS A 118 -3.86 -13.96 -13.31
N ALA A 119 -4.57 -14.27 -12.21
CA ALA A 119 -4.60 -15.62 -11.67
C ALA A 119 -5.19 -16.58 -12.72
N VAL A 120 -4.48 -17.66 -13.01
CA VAL A 120 -4.91 -18.71 -13.94
C VAL A 120 -5.31 -20.00 -13.22
N ASP A 121 -4.66 -20.29 -12.10
CA ASP A 121 -4.92 -21.45 -11.25
C ASP A 121 -6.26 -21.31 -10.52
N GLY A 122 -7.08 -22.37 -10.56
CA GLY A 122 -8.43 -22.37 -9.99
C GLY A 122 -8.46 -22.19 -8.48
N LYS A 123 -7.52 -22.80 -7.75
CA LYS A 123 -7.43 -22.65 -6.29
C LYS A 123 -7.08 -21.22 -5.90
N SER A 124 -6.10 -20.64 -6.59
CA SER A 124 -5.68 -19.25 -6.41
C SER A 124 -6.82 -18.27 -6.69
N LYS A 125 -7.61 -18.50 -7.75
CA LYS A 125 -8.79 -17.68 -8.07
C LYS A 125 -9.82 -17.73 -6.95
N MET A 126 -10.23 -18.92 -6.52
CA MET A 126 -11.20 -19.08 -5.44
C MET A 126 -10.75 -18.38 -4.15
N LEU A 127 -9.46 -18.50 -3.79
CA LEU A 127 -8.91 -17.85 -2.60
C LEU A 127 -8.90 -16.33 -2.71
N ILE A 128 -8.55 -15.78 -3.89
CA ILE A 128 -8.61 -14.34 -4.16
C ILE A 128 -10.06 -13.86 -4.07
N GLU A 129 -10.99 -14.54 -4.74
CA GLU A 129 -12.40 -14.18 -4.79
C GLU A 129 -13.03 -14.20 -3.40
N SER A 130 -12.83 -15.28 -2.63
CA SER A 130 -13.38 -15.40 -1.27
C SER A 130 -12.85 -14.30 -0.35
N THR A 131 -11.55 -14.01 -0.42
CA THR A 131 -10.94 -12.99 0.44
C THR A 131 -11.39 -11.58 0.02
N LEU A 132 -11.55 -11.32 -1.27
CA LEU A 132 -12.06 -10.02 -1.73
C LEU A 132 -13.53 -9.81 -1.37
N GLU A 133 -14.34 -10.85 -1.30
CA GLU A 133 -15.70 -10.73 -0.76
C GLU A 133 -15.70 -10.37 0.74
N GLU A 134 -14.82 -10.97 1.55
CA GLU A 134 -14.64 -10.54 2.95
C GLU A 134 -14.22 -9.06 3.03
N VAL A 135 -13.25 -8.64 2.20
CA VAL A 135 -12.77 -7.26 2.17
C VAL A 135 -13.88 -6.29 1.76
N LYS A 136 -14.70 -6.64 0.76
CA LYS A 136 -15.85 -5.82 0.35
C LYS A 136 -16.81 -5.59 1.51
N GLN A 137 -17.11 -6.63 2.30
CA GLN A 137 -17.97 -6.50 3.48
C GLN A 137 -17.38 -5.53 4.50
N ILE A 138 -16.06 -5.58 4.75
CA ILE A 138 -15.37 -4.63 5.66
C ILE A 138 -15.46 -3.18 5.17
N PHE A 139 -15.48 -2.95 3.86
CA PHE A 139 -15.67 -1.62 3.27
C PHE A 139 -17.14 -1.27 2.99
N ASN A 140 -18.10 -2.09 3.46
CA ASN A 140 -19.54 -1.96 3.17
C ASN A 140 -19.87 -1.86 1.68
N SER A 141 -19.07 -2.50 0.83
CA SER A 141 -19.18 -2.44 -0.62
C SER A 141 -20.22 -3.43 -1.15
N HIS A 142 -21.15 -2.91 -1.95
CA HIS A 142 -22.15 -3.67 -2.70
C HIS A 142 -21.81 -3.76 -4.19
N ALA A 143 -20.65 -3.23 -4.60
CA ALA A 143 -20.17 -3.32 -5.96
C ALA A 143 -20.01 -4.79 -6.39
N SER A 144 -20.17 -5.05 -7.69
CA SER A 144 -19.83 -6.35 -8.26
C SER A 144 -18.36 -6.68 -8.00
N LEU A 145 -18.07 -7.95 -7.64
CA LEU A 145 -16.71 -8.44 -7.51
C LEU A 145 -15.90 -8.26 -8.80
N ASP A 146 -16.57 -8.25 -9.96
CA ASP A 146 -15.96 -7.98 -11.25
C ASP A 146 -15.23 -6.62 -11.29
N ILE A 147 -15.78 -5.58 -10.65
CA ILE A 147 -15.12 -4.26 -10.60
C ILE A 147 -13.80 -4.36 -9.85
N TRP A 148 -13.78 -5.09 -8.74
CA TRP A 148 -12.59 -5.32 -7.92
C TRP A 148 -11.57 -6.18 -8.66
N LEU A 149 -12.00 -7.23 -9.36
CA LEU A 149 -11.11 -8.20 -10.03
C LEU A 149 -10.61 -7.75 -11.39
N ASN A 150 -11.41 -7.03 -12.16
CA ASN A 150 -11.14 -6.78 -13.59
C ASN A 150 -10.91 -5.31 -13.92
N GLN A 151 -11.22 -4.38 -13.00
CA GLN A 151 -10.96 -2.95 -13.20
C GLN A 151 -9.91 -2.39 -12.24
N TYR A 152 -9.90 -2.80 -10.97
CA TYR A 152 -9.06 -2.21 -9.92
C TYR A 152 -8.31 -3.25 -9.07
N TYR A 153 -7.85 -4.33 -9.69
CA TYR A 153 -7.28 -5.48 -8.99
C TYR A 153 -6.05 -5.16 -8.11
N GLN A 154 -5.16 -4.28 -8.54
CA GLN A 154 -4.00 -3.89 -7.74
C GLN A 154 -4.43 -3.26 -6.42
N LEU A 155 -5.37 -2.29 -6.45
CA LEU A 155 -5.90 -1.68 -5.23
C LEU A 155 -6.65 -2.72 -4.39
N ALA A 156 -7.53 -3.52 -5.00
CA ALA A 156 -8.24 -4.60 -4.31
C ALA A 156 -7.27 -5.56 -3.58
N ASN A 157 -6.18 -5.93 -4.24
CA ASN A 157 -5.14 -6.77 -3.68
C ASN A 157 -4.39 -6.10 -2.51
N ARG A 158 -4.13 -4.78 -2.56
CA ARG A 158 -3.53 -4.06 -1.42
C ARG A 158 -4.48 -3.93 -0.24
N LEU A 159 -5.77 -3.71 -0.50
CA LEU A 159 -6.81 -3.70 0.53
C LEU A 159 -6.97 -5.06 1.21
N ALA A 160 -6.84 -6.16 0.45
CA ALA A 160 -6.82 -7.50 1.02
C ALA A 160 -5.65 -7.71 1.98
N TYR A 161 -4.45 -7.21 1.65
CA TYR A 161 -3.32 -7.30 2.57
C TYR A 161 -3.51 -6.44 3.81
N LEU A 162 -4.04 -5.23 3.65
CA LEU A 162 -4.38 -4.36 4.77
C LEU A 162 -5.35 -5.06 5.73
N TYR A 163 -6.38 -5.72 5.19
CA TYR A 163 -7.33 -6.53 5.96
C TYR A 163 -6.67 -7.72 6.66
N ILE A 164 -5.95 -8.57 5.92
CA ILE A 164 -5.35 -9.80 6.46
C ILE A 164 -4.35 -9.46 7.58
N LEU A 165 -3.48 -8.48 7.36
CA LEU A 165 -2.45 -8.12 8.33
C LEU A 165 -3.06 -7.57 9.63
N ASN A 166 -4.06 -6.70 9.55
CA ASN A 166 -4.69 -6.13 10.74
C ASN A 166 -5.67 -7.11 11.41
N GLU A 167 -6.63 -7.64 10.67
CA GLU A 167 -7.79 -8.35 11.23
C GLU A 167 -7.52 -9.84 11.46
N LYS A 168 -6.69 -10.48 10.62
CA LYS A 168 -6.39 -11.92 10.75
C LYS A 168 -5.09 -12.18 11.50
N LEU A 169 -4.07 -11.35 11.29
CA LEU A 169 -2.73 -11.58 11.87
C LEU A 169 -2.44 -10.75 13.11
N GLY A 170 -3.20 -9.68 13.35
CA GLY A 170 -3.02 -8.77 14.48
C GLY A 170 -1.77 -7.90 14.37
N ILE A 171 -1.32 -7.60 13.14
CA ILE A 171 -0.18 -6.73 12.85
C ILE A 171 -0.75 -5.35 12.50
N PRO A 172 -0.61 -4.33 13.37
CA PRO A 172 -1.02 -2.96 13.05
C PRO A 172 -0.36 -2.51 11.75
N THR A 173 -1.14 -2.27 10.70
CA THR A 173 -0.61 -2.01 9.37
C THR A 173 -1.33 -0.83 8.73
N TRP A 174 -0.58 0.06 8.07
CA TRP A 174 -1.12 1.13 7.24
C TRP A 174 -0.71 0.93 5.78
N LEU A 175 -1.66 1.20 4.88
CA LEU A 175 -1.44 1.20 3.44
C LEU A 175 -1.22 2.63 2.96
N ILE A 176 -0.02 2.92 2.47
CA ILE A 176 0.33 4.21 1.88
C ILE A 176 0.12 4.13 0.38
N LEU A 177 -0.85 4.91 -0.10
CA LEU A 177 -1.07 5.18 -1.52
C LEU A 177 -0.29 6.45 -1.88
N CYS A 178 0.92 6.28 -2.40
CA CYS A 178 1.84 7.36 -2.74
C CYS A 178 1.68 7.76 -4.22
N ASN A 179 1.09 8.93 -4.49
CA ASN A 179 0.72 9.34 -5.83
C ASN A 179 1.49 10.61 -6.23
N PHE A 180 2.54 10.46 -7.04
CA PHE A 180 3.39 11.59 -7.41
C PHE A 180 2.65 12.58 -8.29
N VAL A 181 2.65 13.86 -7.89
CA VAL A 181 2.09 14.96 -8.69
C VAL A 181 3.17 15.58 -9.56
N GLU A 182 2.81 16.01 -10.77
CA GLU A 182 3.72 16.73 -11.68
C GLU A 182 5.02 15.96 -12.03
N ASP A 183 5.00 14.62 -12.01
CA ASP A 183 6.19 13.82 -12.35
C ASP A 183 6.59 13.95 -13.82
N ARG A 184 7.57 14.82 -14.07
CA ARG A 184 8.12 15.09 -15.41
C ARG A 184 9.00 13.97 -15.93
N SER A 185 9.44 13.02 -15.09
CA SER A 185 10.20 11.85 -15.55
C SER A 185 9.34 10.86 -16.34
N TYR A 186 8.00 10.96 -16.20
CA TYR A 186 7.03 10.09 -16.86
C TYR A 186 5.94 10.88 -17.59
N LYS A 187 4.81 11.14 -16.95
CA LYS A 187 3.72 11.97 -17.47
C LYS A 187 3.13 12.76 -16.29
N PRO A 188 3.20 14.10 -16.33
CA PRO A 188 2.64 14.93 -15.27
C PRO A 188 1.16 14.61 -15.04
N THR A 189 0.81 14.46 -13.77
CA THR A 189 -0.55 14.31 -13.28
C THR A 189 -0.73 15.34 -12.17
N THR A 190 -1.74 16.19 -12.29
CA THR A 190 -2.03 17.24 -11.31
C THR A 190 -2.66 16.66 -10.04
N LEU A 191 -2.63 17.42 -8.94
CA LEU A 191 -3.34 17.05 -7.71
C LEU A 191 -4.85 16.86 -7.96
N ASP A 192 -5.47 17.77 -8.72
CA ASP A 192 -6.92 17.70 -9.01
C ASP A 192 -7.29 16.45 -9.80
N GLU A 193 -6.46 16.06 -10.78
CA GLU A 193 -6.65 14.80 -11.52
C GLU A 193 -6.58 13.59 -10.59
N TRP A 194 -5.62 13.55 -9.67
CA TRP A 194 -5.52 12.48 -8.69
C TRP A 194 -6.72 12.42 -7.74
N LEU A 195 -7.13 13.56 -7.19
CA LEU A 195 -8.26 13.64 -6.27
C LEU A 195 -9.56 13.20 -6.94
N LYS A 196 -9.82 13.69 -8.17
CA LYS A 196 -10.97 13.27 -8.99
C LYS A 196 -10.90 11.77 -9.28
N HIS A 197 -9.73 11.25 -9.65
CA HIS A 197 -9.60 9.84 -9.99
C HIS A 197 -9.85 8.92 -8.79
N TYR A 198 -9.35 9.25 -7.59
CA TYR A 198 -9.66 8.46 -6.39
C TYR A 198 -11.14 8.53 -5.99
N GLN A 199 -11.81 9.68 -6.18
CA GLN A 199 -13.26 9.76 -6.01
C GLN A 199 -13.99 8.79 -6.96
N GLU A 200 -13.60 8.76 -8.24
CA GLU A 200 -14.17 7.84 -9.22
C GLU A 200 -13.89 6.36 -8.88
N VAL A 201 -12.66 6.02 -8.48
CA VAL A 201 -12.25 4.65 -8.12
C VAL A 201 -13.02 4.18 -6.90
N TYR A 202 -13.05 4.96 -5.81
CA TYR A 202 -13.76 4.59 -4.60
C TYR A 202 -15.27 4.52 -4.81
N SER A 203 -15.84 5.38 -5.66
CA SER A 203 -17.26 5.30 -6.04
C SER A 203 -17.56 4.02 -6.82
N LYS A 204 -16.73 3.64 -7.80
CA LYS A 204 -16.93 2.41 -8.58
C LYS A 204 -16.77 1.14 -7.75
N MET A 205 -15.76 1.11 -6.88
CA MET A 205 -15.54 0.01 -5.96
C MET A 205 -16.51 0.03 -4.77
N ASP A 206 -17.36 1.06 -4.65
CA ASP A 206 -18.31 1.26 -3.55
C ASP A 206 -17.65 1.19 -2.16
N ILE A 207 -16.52 1.89 -2.00
CA ILE A 207 -15.74 1.89 -0.75
C ILE A 207 -16.26 2.97 0.19
N HIS A 208 -16.85 2.56 1.31
CA HIS A 208 -17.30 3.48 2.35
C HIS A 208 -16.12 3.90 3.26
N ARG A 209 -16.00 5.21 3.49
CA ARG A 209 -14.86 5.80 4.22
C ARG A 209 -15.01 5.78 5.74
N ASN A 210 -16.17 5.43 6.25
CA ASN A 210 -16.48 5.41 7.69
C ASN A 210 -16.11 4.08 8.37
N THR A 211 -15.35 3.20 7.69
CA THR A 211 -14.96 1.90 8.24
C THR A 211 -13.63 2.02 8.99
N SER A 212 -13.42 1.16 9.99
CA SER A 212 -12.17 1.19 10.79
C SER A 212 -10.92 1.03 9.91
N LEU A 213 -10.98 0.09 8.96
CA LEU A 213 -9.86 -0.21 8.06
C LEU A 213 -9.56 0.94 7.08
N PHE A 214 -10.57 1.74 6.69
CA PHE A 214 -10.33 2.91 5.85
C PHE A 214 -9.44 3.94 6.53
N ASN A 215 -9.50 4.07 7.87
CA ASN A 215 -8.64 4.98 8.62
C ASN A 215 -7.15 4.60 8.56
N GLN A 216 -6.82 3.38 8.10
CA GLN A 216 -5.45 2.91 7.93
C GLN A 216 -4.95 3.03 6.48
N ILE A 217 -5.76 3.58 5.58
CA ILE A 217 -5.33 3.98 4.23
C ILE A 217 -4.84 5.42 4.31
N ILE A 218 -3.58 5.65 3.92
CA ILE A 218 -2.94 6.96 3.91
C ILE A 218 -2.68 7.32 2.45
N THR A 219 -3.35 8.36 1.95
CA THR A 219 -3.12 8.84 0.59
C THR A 219 -2.29 10.11 0.63
N ILE A 220 -1.13 10.10 -0.04
CA ILE A 220 -0.22 11.25 -0.11
C ILE A 220 0.06 11.63 -1.57
N TYR A 221 0.40 12.91 -1.76
CA TYR A 221 0.61 13.52 -3.07
C TYR A 221 1.95 14.27 -3.17
N PRO A 222 3.10 13.60 -2.97
CA PRO A 222 4.42 14.22 -3.09
C PRO A 222 4.69 14.74 -4.51
N LYS A 223 5.50 15.80 -4.63
CA LYS A 223 5.88 16.35 -5.94
C LYS A 223 6.92 15.45 -6.60
N GLY A 224 6.69 15.06 -7.85
CA GLY A 224 7.70 14.36 -8.64
C GLY A 224 8.91 15.26 -8.89
N ALA A 225 10.11 14.75 -8.61
CA ALA A 225 11.36 15.39 -8.98
C ALA A 225 11.55 15.38 -10.50
N ALA A 226 12.12 16.46 -11.05
CA ALA A 226 12.65 16.43 -12.41
C ALA A 226 13.96 15.63 -12.42
N LYS A 227 14.22 14.89 -13.51
CA LYS A 227 15.54 14.30 -13.76
C LYS A 227 16.62 15.37 -13.88
#